data_AF-A0A2H6AT30-F1
#
_entry.id   AF-A0A2H6AT30-F1
#
_cell.length_a   1.000
_cell.length_b   1.000
_cell.length_c   1.000
_cell.angle_alpha   90.00
_cell.angle_beta   90.00
_cell.angle_gamma   90.00
#
_symmetry.space_group_name_H-M   'P 1'
#
loop_
_entity.id
_entity.type
_entity.pdbx_description
1 polymer ?
#
loop_
_entity_poly.entity_id
_entity_poly.type
_entity_poly.pdbx_seq_one_letter_code
_entity_poly.pdbx_strand_id
1 'polypeptide(L)'
;MTALFPLDDNGHPIPVLGFDYRGTRKVTVTSVSTRIPEPIPADVEIVTLIATGPCRFEVGDESVTADPQTSPFLYPGVYLDVPLRRGERWIAFVSEGDPCEAYVIGRV
;
A
#
# COMPACT_ATOMS: atom_id res chain seq x y z
N MET A 1 2.61 -19.53 -8.16
CA MET A 1 2.01 -20.25 -7.01
C MET A 1 0.76 -19.50 -6.66
N THR A 2 -0.40 -20.15 -6.55
CA THR A 2 -1.61 -19.49 -6.03
C THR A 2 -1.43 -19.29 -4.54
N ALA A 3 -1.31 -18.04 -4.09
CA ALA A 3 -1.30 -17.68 -2.69
C ALA A 3 -2.67 -18.00 -2.08
N LEU A 4 -2.85 -19.23 -1.61
CA LEU A 4 -3.97 -19.60 -0.75
C LEU A 4 -3.63 -19.09 0.65
N PHE A 5 -4.37 -18.09 1.12
CA PHE A 5 -4.28 -17.64 2.50
C PHE A 5 -4.42 -18.84 3.45
N PRO A 6 -3.57 -18.98 4.47
CA PRO A 6 -3.85 -19.92 5.55
C PRO A 6 -5.17 -19.51 6.19
N LEU A 7 -6.13 -20.42 6.16
CA LEU A 7 -7.44 -20.24 6.76
C LEU A 7 -7.40 -20.72 8.22
N ASP A 8 -8.19 -20.10 9.09
CA ASP A 8 -8.50 -20.64 10.41
C ASP A 8 -9.38 -21.89 10.27
N ASP A 9 -9.64 -22.55 11.40
CA ASP A 9 -10.48 -23.74 11.45
C ASP A 9 -11.94 -23.48 11.01
N ASN A 10 -12.34 -22.20 10.86
CA ASN A 10 -13.65 -21.77 10.37
C ASN A 10 -13.62 -21.33 8.90
N GLY A 11 -12.48 -21.44 8.20
CA GLY A 11 -12.34 -21.05 6.79
C GLY A 11 -12.12 -19.55 6.57
N HIS A 12 -11.85 -18.76 7.62
CA HIS A 12 -11.51 -17.34 7.48
C HIS A 12 -10.01 -17.16 7.27
N PRO A 13 -9.57 -16.26 6.37
CA PRO A 13 -8.15 -15.96 6.21
C PRO A 13 -7.54 -15.40 7.50
N ILE A 14 -6.39 -15.95 7.93
CA ILE A 14 -5.66 -15.50 9.11
C ILE A 14 -4.72 -14.34 8.72
N PRO A 15 -5.05 -13.07 9.02
CA PRO A 15 -4.31 -11.92 8.47
C PRO A 15 -2.91 -11.76 9.09
N VAL A 16 -2.70 -12.28 10.30
CA VAL A 16 -1.44 -12.12 11.06
C VAL A 16 -0.29 -12.98 10.53
N LEU A 17 -0.58 -14.07 9.80
CA LEU A 17 0.45 -14.98 9.29
C LEU A 17 1.15 -14.45 8.01
N GLY A 18 0.64 -13.37 7.40
CA GLY A 18 1.30 -12.63 6.33
C GLY A 18 2.02 -11.35 6.80
N PHE A 19 2.13 -11.14 8.12
CA PHE A 19 2.77 -9.96 8.69
C PHE A 19 4.28 -10.12 8.72
N ASP A 20 4.98 -9.47 7.79
CA ASP A 20 6.41 -9.24 7.94
C ASP A 20 6.65 -8.14 8.98
N TYR A 21 7.22 -8.53 10.12
CA TYR A 21 7.57 -7.68 11.27
C TYR A 21 8.50 -6.49 10.89
N ARG A 22 9.01 -6.42 9.66
CA ARG A 22 9.74 -5.26 9.10
C ARG A 22 9.29 -4.82 7.70
N GLY A 23 8.23 -5.42 7.16
CA GLY A 23 7.72 -5.11 5.82
C GLY A 23 6.79 -3.90 5.75
N THR A 24 6.47 -3.30 6.91
CA THR A 24 5.62 -2.11 6.97
C THR A 24 6.45 -0.84 6.84
N ARG A 25 6.18 -0.06 5.80
CA ARG A 25 6.81 1.23 5.56
C ARG A 25 5.81 2.35 5.88
N LYS A 26 6.23 3.29 6.72
CA LYS A 26 5.47 4.51 6.99
C LYS A 26 5.92 5.62 6.05
N VAL A 27 4.96 6.32 5.45
CA VAL A 27 5.16 7.44 4.53
C VAL A 27 4.41 8.64 5.06
N THR A 28 5.12 9.74 5.31
CA THR A 28 4.49 11.02 5.61
C THR A 28 3.99 11.62 4.29
N VAL A 29 2.68 11.76 4.18
CA VAL A 29 2.00 12.23 2.97
C VAL A 29 1.64 13.70 3.14
N THR A 30 1.99 14.51 2.16
CA THR A 30 1.68 15.95 2.11
C THR A 30 0.81 16.26 0.89
N SER A 31 0.49 17.55 0.67
CA SER A 31 -0.18 18.00 -0.56
C SER A 31 0.67 17.86 -1.83
N VAL A 32 1.93 17.45 -1.71
CA VAL A 32 2.81 17.10 -2.83
C VAL A 32 2.97 15.58 -2.88
N SER A 33 2.89 15.04 -4.10
CA SER A 33 3.09 13.61 -4.35
C SER A 33 4.40 13.12 -3.73
N THR A 34 4.28 12.21 -2.76
CA THR A 34 5.39 11.61 -2.04
C THR A 34 5.40 10.12 -2.34
N ARG A 35 6.51 9.63 -2.88
CA ARG A 35 6.71 8.21 -3.20
C ARG A 35 7.49 7.53 -2.10
N ILE A 36 7.26 6.23 -1.91
CA ILE A 36 8.16 5.40 -1.10
C ILE A 36 9.61 5.53 -1.60
N PRO A 37 10.63 5.53 -0.73
CA PRO A 37 12.02 5.80 -1.14
C PRO A 37 12.72 4.60 -1.80
N GLU A 38 12.19 3.40 -1.60
CA GLU A 38 12.76 2.14 -2.09
C GLU A 38 11.68 1.34 -2.81
N PRO A 39 12.03 0.55 -3.84
CA PRO A 39 11.07 -0.32 -4.47
C PRO A 39 10.56 -1.38 -3.48
N ILE A 40 9.38 -1.88 -3.75
CA ILE A 40 8.80 -3.02 -3.05
C ILE A 40 9.55 -4.27 -3.51
N PRO A 41 9.96 -5.16 -2.58
CA PRO A 41 10.68 -6.38 -2.90
C PRO A 41 9.97 -7.22 -3.98
N ALA A 42 10.75 -7.91 -4.81
CA ALA A 42 10.22 -8.59 -6.00
C ALA A 42 9.37 -9.83 -5.67
N ASP A 43 9.54 -10.39 -4.47
CA ASP A 43 8.80 -11.50 -3.89
C ASP A 43 7.43 -11.09 -3.32
N VAL A 44 7.19 -9.81 -3.09
CA VAL A 44 5.88 -9.29 -2.67
C VAL A 44 4.97 -9.16 -3.90
N GLU A 45 3.83 -9.85 -3.89
CA GLU A 45 2.82 -9.78 -4.95
C GLU A 45 1.62 -8.91 -4.58
N ILE A 46 1.37 -8.71 -3.28
CA ILE A 46 0.24 -7.91 -2.77
C ILE A 46 0.74 -6.95 -1.70
N VAL A 47 0.24 -5.72 -1.73
CA VAL A 47 0.49 -4.71 -0.70
C VAL A 47 -0.82 -4.31 -0.06
N THR A 48 -0.81 -4.15 1.25
CA THR A 48 -1.93 -3.52 1.96
C THR A 48 -1.58 -2.08 2.24
N LEU A 49 -2.50 -1.19 1.88
CA LEU A 49 -2.42 0.24 2.13
C LEU A 49 -3.41 0.63 3.23
N ILE A 50 -2.97 1.51 4.13
CA ILE A 50 -3.85 2.18 5.08
C ILE A 50 -3.30 3.58 5.35
N ALA A 51 -4.18 4.56 5.52
CA ALA A 51 -3.80 5.93 5.87
C ALA A 51 -4.55 6.44 7.10
N THR A 52 -3.91 7.36 7.83
CA THR A 52 -4.54 8.03 8.99
C THR A 52 -5.44 9.19 8.58
N GLY A 53 -5.34 9.64 7.33
CA GLY A 53 -6.10 10.76 6.77
C GLY A 53 -6.46 10.50 5.30
N PRO A 54 -7.34 11.33 4.72
CA PRO A 54 -7.76 11.21 3.33
C PRO A 54 -6.57 11.45 2.40
N CYS A 55 -6.25 10.46 1.57
CA CYS A 55 -5.18 10.58 0.59
C CYS A 55 -5.56 9.85 -0.70
N ARG A 56 -4.86 10.21 -1.78
CA ARG A 56 -4.89 9.46 -3.03
C ARG A 56 -3.56 8.77 -3.23
N PHE A 57 -3.57 7.68 -3.98
CA PHE A 57 -2.37 6.90 -4.24
C PHE A 57 -2.29 6.44 -5.69
N GLU A 58 -1.07 6.17 -6.16
CA GLU A 58 -0.80 5.52 -7.44
C GLU A 58 0.24 4.43 -7.25
N VAL A 59 0.12 3.38 -8.07
CA VAL A 59 1.09 2.29 -8.12
C VAL A 59 1.74 2.29 -9.49
N GLY A 60 3.07 2.20 -9.52
CA GLY A 60 3.82 2.30 -10.78
C GLY A 60 5.30 1.97 -10.62
N ASP A 61 6.09 2.53 -11.52
CA ASP A 61 7.55 2.40 -11.53
C ASP A 61 8.24 3.52 -10.72
N GLU A 62 9.56 3.63 -10.82
CA GLU A 62 10.34 4.64 -10.09
C GLU A 62 9.94 6.08 -10.43
N SER A 63 9.21 6.32 -11.51
CA SER A 63 8.72 7.64 -11.89
C SER A 63 7.30 7.94 -11.38
N VAL A 64 6.63 7.00 -10.71
CA VAL A 64 5.22 7.17 -10.30
C VAL A 64 5.01 8.41 -9.43
N THR A 65 3.94 9.13 -9.75
CA THR A 65 3.44 10.30 -9.03
C THR A 65 1.94 10.19 -8.84
N ALA A 66 1.45 10.50 -7.65
CA ALA A 66 0.02 10.55 -7.37
C ALA A 66 -0.56 11.91 -7.74
N ASP A 67 -1.71 11.89 -8.41
CA ASP A 67 -2.43 13.09 -8.82
C ASP A 67 -3.56 13.42 -7.82
N PRO A 68 -3.66 14.67 -7.33
CA PRO A 68 -4.61 15.03 -6.29
C PRO A 68 -6.07 15.05 -6.75
N GLN A 69 -6.37 14.87 -8.04
CA GLN A 69 -7.74 14.93 -8.57
C GLN A 69 -8.19 13.59 -9.16
N THR A 70 -7.27 12.87 -9.81
CA THR A 70 -7.61 11.70 -10.64
C THR A 70 -7.20 10.37 -10.03
N SER A 71 -6.20 10.35 -9.14
CA SER A 71 -5.71 9.11 -8.56
C SER A 71 -6.74 8.48 -7.60
N PRO A 72 -6.76 7.14 -7.47
CA PRO A 72 -7.65 6.43 -6.55
C PRO A 72 -7.63 7.00 -5.13
N PHE A 73 -8.80 7.15 -4.54
CA PHE A 73 -8.96 7.66 -3.18
C PHE A 73 -8.84 6.53 -2.14
N LEU A 74 -7.99 6.74 -1.14
CA LEU A 74 -7.83 5.88 0.02
C LEU A 74 -8.51 6.53 1.23
N TYR A 75 -9.60 5.90 1.69
CA TYR A 75 -10.32 6.33 2.87
C TYR A 75 -9.47 6.11 4.14
N PRO A 76 -9.51 7.06 5.09
CA PRO A 76 -8.77 6.93 6.34
C PRO A 76 -9.26 5.71 7.14
N GLY A 77 -8.30 4.96 7.72
CA GLY A 77 -8.58 3.79 8.56
C GLY A 77 -9.04 2.53 7.83
N VAL A 78 -9.13 2.57 6.49
CA VAL A 78 -9.51 1.41 5.67
C VAL A 78 -8.26 0.70 5.17
N TYR A 79 -8.22 -0.63 5.33
CA TYR A 79 -7.21 -1.47 4.72
C TYR A 79 -7.61 -1.77 3.27
N LEU A 80 -6.73 -1.44 2.34
CA LEU A 80 -6.91 -1.69 0.91
C LEU A 80 -5.80 -2.59 0.40
N ASP A 81 -6.15 -3.78 -0.06
CA ASP A 81 -5.20 -4.70 -0.69
C ASP A 81 -5.09 -4.39 -2.18
N VAL A 82 -3.87 -4.13 -2.65
CA VAL A 82 -3.55 -3.79 -4.03
C VAL A 82 -2.59 -4.84 -4.59
N PRO A 83 -2.95 -5.59 -5.64
CA PRO A 83 -2.04 -6.50 -6.31
C PRO A 83 -1.01 -5.71 -7.13
N LEU A 84 0.26 -6.09 -7.03
CA LEU A 84 1.34 -5.49 -7.81
C LEU A 84 1.51 -6.22 -9.14
N ARG A 85 1.47 -5.50 -10.26
CA ARG A 85 1.77 -6.08 -11.58
C ARG A 85 3.27 -6.02 -11.87
N ARG A 86 3.67 -6.64 -12.98
CA ARG A 86 5.08 -6.70 -13.39
C ARG A 86 5.60 -5.29 -13.71
N GLY A 87 6.56 -4.81 -12.90
CA GLY A 87 7.16 -3.47 -13.02
C GLY A 87 6.58 -2.42 -12.07
N GLU A 88 5.41 -2.71 -11.47
CA GLU A 88 4.76 -1.87 -10.48
C GLU A 88 5.35 -2.15 -9.10
N ARG A 89 6.43 -1.44 -8.76
CA ARG A 89 7.18 -1.65 -7.52
C ARG A 89 7.26 -0.41 -6.66
N TRP A 90 6.56 0.65 -7.04
CA TRP A 90 6.57 1.90 -6.31
C TRP A 90 5.15 2.39 -6.08
N ILE A 91 4.96 3.08 -4.96
CA ILE A 91 3.68 3.66 -4.59
C ILE A 91 3.90 5.12 -4.23
N ALA A 92 3.13 5.99 -4.85
CA ALA A 92 3.08 7.40 -4.53
C ALA A 92 1.77 7.74 -3.84
N PHE A 93 1.82 8.73 -2.95
CA PHE A 93 0.68 9.24 -2.19
C PHE A 93 0.61 10.76 -2.27
N VAL A 94 -0.59 11.30 -2.24
CA VAL A 94 -0.85 12.74 -2.08
C VAL A 94 -2.03 12.93 -1.13
N SER A 95 -1.91 13.88 -0.20
CA SER A 95 -2.99 14.20 0.74
C SER A 95 -4.04 15.07 0.05
N GLU A 96 -5.33 14.82 0.36
CA GLU A 96 -6.42 15.72 -0.04
C GLU A 96 -6.65 16.88 0.94
N GLY A 97 -5.92 16.93 2.06
CA GLY A 97 -6.09 17.95 3.07
C GLY A 97 -4.84 18.10 3.93
N ASP A 98 -5.00 17.93 5.24
CA ASP A 98 -3.88 17.99 6.17
C ASP A 98 -2.88 16.86 5.93
N PRO A 99 -1.59 17.05 6.27
CA PRO A 99 -0.61 15.98 6.21
C PRO A 99 -1.07 14.75 7.01
N CYS A 100 -0.87 13.56 6.43
CA CYS A 100 -1.27 12.31 7.05
C CYS A 100 -0.14 11.27 6.94
N GLU A 101 -0.33 10.14 7.61
CA GLU A 101 0.61 9.02 7.55
C GLU A 101 -0.05 7.90 6.75
N ALA A 102 0.63 7.42 5.72
CA ALA A 102 0.26 6.21 4.98
C ALA A 102 1.20 5.07 5.34
N TYR A 103 0.66 3.86 5.41
CA TYR A 103 1.40 2.65 5.68
C TYR A 103 1.27 1.71 4.50
N VAL A 104 2.42 1.24 4.00
CA VAL A 104 2.53 0.23 2.95
C VAL A 104 3.02 -1.04 3.60
N ILE A 105 2.22 -2.10 3.54
CA ILE A 105 2.52 -3.38 4.18
C ILE A 105 2.67 -4.42 3.06
N GLY A 106 3.89 -4.90 2.82
CA GLY A 106 4.11 -5.99 1.88
C GLY A 106 3.60 -7.32 2.44
N ARG A 107 2.94 -8.13 1.60
CA ARG A 107 2.54 -9.50 1.89
C ARG A 107 3.21 -10.46 0.91
N VAL A 108 3.75 -11.56 1.44
CA VAL A 108 4.46 -12.63 0.70
C VAL A 108 3.58 -13.89 0.64
#